data_AF-A0A7S2FCI6-F1
#
_entry.id   AF-A0A7S2FCI6-F1
#
_cell.length_a   1.000
_cell.length_b   1.000
_cell.length_c   1.000
_cell.angle_alpha   90.00
_cell.angle_beta   90.00
_cell.angle_gamma   90.00
#
_symmetry.space_group_name_H-M   'P 1'
#
loop_
_entity.id
_entity.type
_entity.pdbx_description
1 polymer ?
#
loop_
_entity_poly.entity_id
_entity_poly.type
_entity_poly.pdbx_seq_one_letter_code
_entity_poly.pdbx_strand_id
1 'polypeptide(L)'
;HDPELGHWIVPVRGIRIDQYQLDFCQDGTCRAAVDTGTSLVAVPTAAFREMYEQLRHPAPLSGHCMGFGPLLHIELSEFTVSLGPRDYGQVKKTHRSLYPKPRLFEGKPPRGRPDLRCLPMLMTLDLEEPIGPKLFILGE
;
A
#
# COMPACT_ATOMS: atom_id res chain seq x y z
N HIS A 1 -13.37 19.65 -4.28
CA HIS A 1 -12.15 20.31 -3.79
C HIS A 1 -12.57 21.28 -2.70
N ASP A 2 -11.82 21.36 -1.59
CA ASP A 2 -12.06 22.31 -0.50
C ASP A 2 -10.87 23.28 -0.40
N PRO A 3 -10.87 24.36 -1.21
CA PRO A 3 -9.75 25.29 -1.28
C PRO A 3 -9.57 26.10 0.01
N GLU A 4 -10.60 26.17 0.86
CA GLU A 4 -10.59 26.98 2.09
C GLU A 4 -9.67 26.40 3.17
N LEU A 5 -9.34 25.10 3.07
CA LEU A 5 -8.38 24.42 3.94
C LEU A 5 -6.92 24.53 3.45
N GLY A 6 -6.66 25.19 2.31
CA GLY A 6 -5.28 25.41 1.81
C GLY A 6 -4.55 24.17 1.28
N HIS A 7 -5.24 23.04 1.13
CA HIS A 7 -4.66 21.77 0.67
C HIS A 7 -5.47 21.19 -0.50
N TRP A 8 -4.80 20.50 -1.44
CA TRP A 8 -5.45 19.79 -2.54
C TRP A 8 -6.10 18.49 -2.05
N ILE A 9 -7.17 18.63 -1.26
CA ILE A 9 -7.91 17.52 -0.67
C ILE A 9 -9.03 17.08 -1.62
N VAL A 10 -9.07 15.78 -1.89
CA VAL A 10 -10.04 15.11 -2.75
C VAL A 10 -10.75 13.99 -1.99
N PRO A 11 -12.05 13.75 -2.25
CA PRO A 11 -12.76 12.61 -1.70
C PRO A 11 -12.17 11.27 -2.21
N VAL A 12 -12.07 10.30 -1.31
CA VAL A 12 -11.72 8.91 -1.64
C VAL A 12 -12.99 8.08 -1.52
N ARG A 13 -13.46 7.53 -2.65
CA ARG A 13 -14.63 6.65 -2.71
C ARG A 13 -14.32 5.25 -2.19
N GLY A 14 -13.07 4.82 -2.32
CA GLY A 14 -12.67 3.48 -1.98
C GLY A 14 -11.16 3.29 -2.05
N ILE A 15 -10.69 2.31 -1.29
CA ILE A 15 -9.31 1.80 -1.39
C ILE A 15 -9.42 0.29 -1.55
N ARG A 16 -8.72 -0.25 -2.55
CA ARG A 16 -8.72 -1.67 -2.89
C ARG A 16 -7.31 -2.19 -3.11
N ILE A 17 -7.04 -3.40 -2.65
CA ILE A 17 -5.79 -4.11 -2.89
C ILE A 17 -6.13 -5.37 -3.69
N ASP A 18 -5.65 -5.45 -4.93
CA ASP A 18 -6.14 -6.40 -5.93
C ASP A 18 -7.67 -6.40 -6.01
N GLN A 19 -8.37 -7.47 -5.61
CA GLN A 19 -9.84 -7.52 -5.63
C GLN A 19 -10.48 -7.22 -4.27
N TYR A 20 -9.67 -6.93 -3.24
CA TYR A 20 -10.13 -6.78 -1.87
C TYR A 20 -10.33 -5.30 -1.50
N GLN A 21 -11.56 -4.91 -1.21
CA GLN A 21 -11.92 -3.56 -0.76
C GLN A 21 -11.62 -3.41 0.73
N LEU A 22 -11.02 -2.28 1.13
CA LEU A 22 -10.83 -1.94 2.54
C LEU A 22 -12.13 -1.40 3.14
N ASP A 23 -12.55 -1.98 4.27
CA ASP A 23 -13.73 -1.52 5.02
C ASP A 23 -13.57 -0.10 5.56
N PHE A 24 -12.34 0.32 5.83
CA PHE A 24 -12.01 1.61 6.44
C PHE A 24 -12.60 2.83 5.71
N CYS A 25 -12.74 2.76 4.38
CA CYS A 25 -13.25 3.87 3.55
C CYS A 25 -14.67 3.68 3.02
N GLN A 26 -15.37 2.61 3.40
CA GLN A 26 -16.70 2.32 2.85
C GLN A 26 -17.80 3.28 3.33
N ASP A 27 -17.58 4.00 4.44
CA ASP A 27 -18.53 5.00 4.93
C ASP A 27 -18.49 6.32 4.15
N GLY A 28 -17.63 6.44 3.12
CA GLY A 28 -17.55 7.60 2.24
C GLY A 28 -16.91 8.83 2.86
N THR A 29 -16.32 8.72 4.06
CA THR A 29 -15.71 9.85 4.78
C THR A 29 -14.21 10.00 4.53
N CYS A 30 -13.60 9.04 3.83
CA CYS A 30 -12.18 9.10 3.50
C CYS A 30 -11.86 10.25 2.54
N ARG A 31 -10.72 10.88 2.79
CA ARG A 31 -10.17 11.96 1.98
C ARG A 31 -8.69 11.69 1.70
N ALA A 32 -8.17 12.28 0.64
CA ALA A 32 -6.76 12.24 0.32
C ALA A 32 -6.26 13.65 0.03
N ALA A 33 -5.13 14.04 0.60
CA ALA A 33 -4.39 15.22 0.17
C ALA A 33 -3.32 14.80 -0.83
N VAL A 34 -3.23 15.49 -1.97
CA VAL A 34 -2.15 15.31 -2.93
C VAL A 34 -1.02 16.25 -2.56
N ASP A 35 0.14 15.69 -2.19
CA ASP A 35 1.26 16.45 -1.64
C ASP A 35 2.59 16.05 -2.30
N THR A 36 3.05 16.89 -3.22
CA THR A 36 4.34 16.70 -3.90
C THR A 36 5.56 16.92 -2.99
N GLY A 37 5.36 17.38 -1.74
CA GLY A 37 6.42 17.55 -0.75
C GLY A 37 6.69 16.30 0.09
N THR A 38 5.88 15.25 -0.05
CA THR A 38 5.99 14.00 0.71
C THR A 38 6.40 12.87 -0.22
N SER A 39 7.40 12.06 0.16
CA SER A 39 7.94 10.96 -0.68
C SER A 39 7.32 9.58 -0.39
N LEU A 40 6.29 9.51 0.46
CA LEU A 40 5.66 8.26 0.89
C LEU A 40 4.15 8.41 0.91
N VAL A 41 3.44 7.29 0.78
CA VAL A 41 2.00 7.26 1.07
C VAL A 41 1.81 7.25 2.58
N ALA A 42 1.18 8.30 3.12
CA ALA A 42 0.74 8.34 4.50
C ALA A 42 -0.66 7.76 4.63
N VAL A 43 -0.84 6.88 5.61
CA VAL A 43 -2.11 6.20 5.89
C VAL A 43 -2.49 6.40 7.36
N PRO A 44 -3.79 6.48 7.69
CA PRO A 44 -4.22 6.46 9.09
C PRO A 44 -3.75 5.18 9.79
N THR A 45 -3.38 5.30 11.07
CA THR A 45 -2.88 4.16 11.87
C THR A 45 -3.87 3.01 11.89
N ALA A 46 -5.17 3.32 11.92
CA ALA A 46 -6.26 2.35 11.88
C ALA A 46 -6.30 1.50 10.59
N ALA A 47 -5.84 2.04 9.45
CA ALA A 47 -5.79 1.33 8.16
C ALA A 47 -4.42 0.65 7.91
N PHE A 48 -3.37 1.11 8.59
CA PHE A 48 -1.98 0.72 8.32
C PHE A 48 -1.76 -0.80 8.32
N ARG A 49 -2.18 -1.49 9.39
CA ARG A 49 -1.90 -2.93 9.54
C ARG A 49 -2.49 -3.74 8.39
N GLU A 50 -3.73 -3.45 8.01
CA GLU A 50 -4.41 -4.14 6.92
C GLU A 50 -3.71 -3.88 5.59
N MET A 51 -3.43 -2.62 5.26
CA MET A 51 -2.72 -2.25 4.03
C MET A 51 -1.32 -2.88 3.97
N TYR A 52 -0.56 -2.80 5.05
CA TYR A 52 0.81 -3.30 5.12
C TYR A 52 0.86 -4.81 4.88
N GLU A 53 -0.04 -5.55 5.53
CA GLU A 53 -0.10 -7.01 5.45
C GLU A 53 -0.56 -7.50 4.08
N GLN A 54 -1.46 -6.78 3.41
CA GLN A 54 -1.93 -7.14 2.09
C GLN A 54 -0.95 -6.75 0.97
N LEU A 55 -0.23 -5.62 1.12
CA LEU A 55 0.71 -5.16 0.09
C LEU A 55 2.07 -5.86 0.14
N ARG A 56 2.48 -6.40 1.30
CA ARG A 56 3.75 -7.12 1.42
C ARG A 56 3.72 -8.45 0.67
N HIS A 57 4.77 -8.74 -0.08
CA HIS A 57 4.84 -9.94 -0.92
C HIS A 57 6.28 -10.45 -1.08
N PRO A 58 6.49 -11.72 -1.50
CA PRO A 58 7.82 -12.22 -1.83
C PRO A 58 8.45 -11.41 -2.95
N ALA A 59 9.75 -11.11 -2.86
CA ALA A 59 10.44 -10.46 -3.97
C ALA A 59 10.59 -11.46 -5.14
N PRO A 60 10.45 -11.02 -6.40
CA PRO A 60 10.85 -11.79 -7.58
C PRO A 60 12.28 -12.35 -7.52
N LEU A 61 12.57 -13.34 -8.36
CA LEU A 61 13.91 -13.96 -8.47
C LEU A 61 15.02 -12.94 -8.76
N SER A 62 14.69 -11.85 -9.47
CA SER A 62 15.59 -10.74 -9.76
C SER A 62 16.01 -9.93 -8.54
N GLY A 63 15.35 -10.10 -7.39
CA GLY A 63 15.74 -9.47 -6.13
C GLY A 63 15.37 -7.99 -6.00
N HIS A 64 14.41 -7.51 -6.79
CA HIS A 64 13.84 -6.17 -6.73
C HIS A 64 12.30 -6.22 -6.71
N CYS A 65 11.62 -5.17 -6.26
CA CYS A 65 10.14 -5.12 -6.23
C CYS A 65 9.48 -4.81 -7.57
N MET A 66 10.23 -4.72 -8.67
CA MET A 66 9.62 -4.64 -10.01
C MET A 66 9.14 -6.02 -10.44
N GLY A 67 7.85 -6.15 -10.78
CA GLY A 67 7.27 -7.40 -11.28
C GLY A 67 5.93 -7.73 -10.63
N PHE A 68 5.73 -9.00 -10.27
CA PHE A 68 4.50 -9.47 -9.66
C PHE A 68 4.35 -8.95 -8.22
N GLY A 69 3.11 -8.72 -7.84
CA GLY A 69 2.69 -8.31 -6.50
C GLY A 69 1.30 -7.67 -6.59
N PRO A 70 0.71 -7.34 -5.44
CA PRO A 70 -0.61 -6.76 -5.40
C PRO A 70 -0.63 -5.33 -5.99
N LEU A 71 -1.76 -4.94 -6.55
CA LEU A 71 -2.02 -3.57 -6.99
C LEU A 71 -2.81 -2.81 -5.92
N LEU A 72 -2.32 -1.64 -5.52
CA LEU A 72 -3.07 -0.70 -4.68
C LEU A 72 -3.87 0.23 -5.58
N HIS A 73 -5.19 0.22 -5.43
CA HIS A 73 -6.11 1.10 -6.13
C HIS A 73 -6.72 2.09 -5.15
N ILE A 74 -6.62 3.39 -5.48
CA ILE A 74 -7.23 4.48 -4.74
C ILE A 74 -8.26 5.11 -5.65
N GLU A 75 -9.54 4.92 -5.32
CA GLU A 75 -10.67 5.35 -6.13
C GLU A 75 -11.05 6.76 -5.70
N LEU A 76 -10.67 7.74 -6.52
CA LEU A 76 -11.02 9.14 -6.33
C LEU A 76 -12.34 9.44 -7.06
N SER A 77 -12.84 10.66 -6.94
CA SER A 77 -14.13 11.05 -7.53
C SER A 77 -14.24 10.82 -9.05
N GLU A 78 -13.16 11.02 -9.81
CA GLU A 78 -13.21 11.00 -11.28
C GLU A 78 -12.31 9.93 -11.90
N PHE A 79 -11.33 9.43 -11.16
CA PHE A 79 -10.35 8.47 -11.66
C PHE A 79 -9.84 7.58 -10.53
N THR A 80 -9.18 6.49 -10.91
CA THR A 80 -8.53 5.57 -9.97
C THR A 80 -7.02 5.66 -10.15
N VAL A 81 -6.32 5.99 -9.07
CA VAL A 81 -4.85 5.88 -9.03
C VAL A 81 -4.51 4.43 -8.71
N SER A 82 -3.66 3.81 -9.53
CA SER A 82 -3.22 2.42 -9.33
C SER A 82 -1.71 2.39 -9.18
N LEU A 83 -1.24 1.90 -8.03
CA LEU A 83 0.18 1.76 -7.69
C LEU A 83 0.56 0.28 -7.72
N GLY A 84 1.61 -0.03 -8.47
CA GLY A 84 2.19 -1.35 -8.53
C GLY A 84 3.33 -1.56 -7.53
N PRO A 85 3.84 -2.80 -7.43
CA PRO A 85 4.94 -3.15 -6.52
C PRO A 85 6.19 -2.28 -6.62
N ARG A 86 6.47 -1.71 -7.80
CA ARG A 86 7.57 -0.76 -8.00
C ARG A 86 7.34 0.57 -7.29
N ASP A 87 6.09 1.01 -7.23
CA ASP A 87 5.72 2.35 -6.79
C ASP A 87 5.64 2.43 -5.27
N TYR A 88 5.15 1.37 -4.61
CA TYR A 88 5.02 1.35 -3.15
C TYR A 88 6.10 0.53 -2.43
N GLY A 89 6.86 -0.33 -3.12
CA GLY A 89 7.60 -1.42 -2.48
C GLY A 89 9.12 -1.23 -2.36
N GLN A 90 9.67 -1.54 -1.18
CA GLN A 90 11.12 -1.65 -0.97
C GLN A 90 11.52 -3.07 -0.56
N VAL A 91 12.61 -3.58 -1.14
CA VAL A 91 13.16 -4.89 -0.78
C VAL A 91 13.81 -4.84 0.60
N LYS A 92 13.49 -5.84 1.43
CA LYS A 92 14.17 -6.12 2.70
C LYS A 92 14.59 -7.58 2.76
N LYS A 93 15.74 -7.83 3.37
CA LYS A 93 16.17 -9.19 3.73
C LYS A 93 15.28 -9.72 4.84
N THR A 94 14.91 -10.99 4.74
CA THR A 94 14.21 -11.67 5.83
C THR A 94 15.21 -12.53 6.59
N HIS A 95 15.18 -12.47 7.93
CA HIS A 95 15.97 -13.35 8.78
C HIS A 95 15.37 -14.77 8.90
N ARG A 96 14.41 -15.14 8.03
CA ARG A 96 13.81 -16.47 8.08
C ARG A 96 14.86 -17.49 7.60
N SER A 97 15.29 -18.32 8.54
CA SER A 97 16.34 -19.35 8.42
C SER A 97 16.36 -20.08 7.07
N LEU A 98 17.57 -20.20 6.51
CA LEU A 98 17.97 -20.82 5.25
C LEU A 98 17.76 -22.34 5.16
N TYR A 99 16.76 -22.90 5.81
CA TYR A 99 16.41 -24.31 5.67
C TYR A 99 14.93 -24.47 5.34
N PRO A 100 14.57 -24.58 4.04
CA PRO A 100 13.35 -25.28 3.72
C PRO A 100 13.53 -26.72 4.24
N LYS A 101 12.71 -27.14 5.21
CA LYS A 101 12.45 -28.59 5.34
C LYS A 101 12.07 -29.06 3.93
N PRO A 102 12.68 -30.13 3.39
CA PRO A 102 12.36 -30.60 2.06
C PRO A 102 10.90 -31.03 2.06
N ARG A 103 10.03 -30.12 1.62
CA ARG A 103 8.68 -30.44 1.23
C ARG A 103 8.85 -31.15 -0.11
N LEU A 104 8.83 -32.49 -0.08
CA LEU A 104 8.46 -33.31 -1.23
C LEU A 104 7.08 -32.84 -1.69
N PHE A 105 7.02 -31.78 -2.48
CA PHE A 105 5.81 -31.30 -3.10
C PHE A 105 6.17 -31.04 -4.56
N GLU A 106 5.71 -31.95 -5.42
CA GLU A 106 5.48 -31.70 -6.83
C GLU A 106 4.60 -30.44 -6.95
N GLY A 107 5.24 -29.30 -7.18
CA GLY A 107 4.55 -28.01 -7.26
C GLY A 107 5.43 -27.02 -7.99
N LYS A 108 4.81 -26.15 -8.80
CA LYS A 108 5.50 -25.11 -9.59
C LYS A 108 6.58 -24.41 -8.75
N PRO A 109 7.76 -24.14 -9.32
CA PRO A 109 8.84 -23.47 -8.61
C PRO A 109 8.33 -22.17 -7.97
N PRO A 110 8.80 -21.83 -6.76
CA PRO A 110 8.38 -20.61 -6.08
C PRO A 110 8.64 -19.41 -7.00
N ARG A 111 7.63 -18.56 -7.18
CA ARG A 111 7.73 -17.37 -8.05
C ARG A 111 8.68 -16.31 -7.50
N GLY A 112 9.16 -16.44 -6.26
CA GLY A 112 10.00 -15.45 -5.59
C GLY A 112 11.08 -16.02 -4.69
N ARG A 113 11.99 -15.12 -4.27
CA ARG A 113 13.13 -15.35 -3.39
C ARG A 113 12.67 -15.56 -1.94
N PRO A 114 13.10 -16.63 -1.25
CA PRO A 114 12.73 -16.84 0.16
C PRO A 114 13.49 -15.91 1.11
N ASP A 115 14.66 -15.40 0.69
CA ASP A 115 15.54 -14.52 1.46
C ASP A 115 15.12 -13.04 1.40
N LEU A 116 14.24 -12.66 0.47
CA LEU A 116 13.85 -11.28 0.20
C LEU A 116 12.33 -11.10 0.19
N ARG A 117 11.85 -9.99 0.75
CA ARG A 117 10.46 -9.56 0.64
C ARG A 117 10.36 -8.11 0.24
N CYS A 118 9.31 -7.80 -0.50
CA CYS A 118 8.88 -6.45 -0.81
C CYS A 118 7.93 -5.99 0.28
N LEU A 119 8.36 -4.97 1.02
CA LEU A 119 7.56 -4.35 2.07
C LEU A 119 7.08 -3.00 1.56
N PRO A 120 5.79 -2.65 1.78
CA PRO A 120 5.28 -1.37 1.35
C PRO A 120 5.88 -0.24 2.20
N MET A 121 6.29 0.81 1.53
CA MET A 121 6.84 2.05 2.09
C MET A 121 5.67 2.96 2.48
N LEU A 122 4.97 2.57 3.54
CA LEU A 122 3.87 3.36 4.12
C LEU A 122 4.36 4.07 5.37
N MET A 123 3.88 5.28 5.61
CA MET A 123 4.01 5.96 6.89
C MET A 123 2.65 6.12 7.56
N THR A 124 2.61 6.10 8.89
CA THR A 124 1.38 6.37 9.65
C THR A 124 1.28 7.85 9.97
N LEU A 125 0.13 8.45 9.70
CA LEU A 125 -0.18 9.81 10.10
C LEU A 125 -1.65 9.88 10.50
N ASP A 126 -1.92 10.35 11.72
CA ASP A 126 -3.27 10.61 12.20
C ASP A 126 -3.44 12.13 12.36
N LEU A 127 -4.52 12.65 11.79
CA LEU A 127 -4.91 14.06 11.92
C LEU A 127 -6.26 14.13 12.63
N GLU A 128 -6.49 15.21 13.35
CA GLU A 128 -7.76 15.45 14.03
C GLU A 128 -8.78 16.12 13.09
N GLU A 129 -10.04 16.20 13.55
CA GLU A 129 -11.06 17.00 12.89
C GLU A 129 -10.62 18.47 12.76
N PRO A 130 -11.02 19.18 11.69
CA PRO A 130 -12.04 18.81 10.69
C PRO A 130 -11.48 18.07 9.46
N ILE A 131 -10.17 17.84 9.37
CA ILE A 131 -9.52 17.29 8.16
C ILE A 131 -9.29 15.77 8.27
N GLY A 132 -8.99 15.28 9.47
CA GLY A 132 -8.96 13.85 9.79
C GLY A 132 -10.33 13.30 10.21
N PRO A 133 -10.38 12.09 10.81
CA PRO A 133 -9.28 11.15 11.07
C PRO A 133 -8.97 10.20 9.89
N LYS A 134 -9.71 10.30 8.79
CA LYS A 134 -9.61 9.41 7.63
C LYS A 134 -8.93 10.09 6.43
N LEU A 135 -7.85 10.82 6.69
CA LEU A 135 -7.05 11.47 5.65
C LEU A 135 -5.85 10.61 5.27
N PHE A 136 -5.68 10.40 3.97
CA PHE A 136 -4.47 9.84 3.37
C PHE A 136 -3.62 10.97 2.77
N ILE A 137 -2.30 10.84 2.78
CA ILE A 137 -1.41 11.74 2.05
C ILE A 137 -0.82 10.96 0.88
N LEU A 138 -1.08 11.43 -0.34
CA LEU A 138 -0.57 10.85 -1.58
C LEU A 138 0.69 11.62 -1.97
N GLY A 139 1.83 11.08 -1.52
CA GLY A 139 3.16 11.54 -1.89
C GLY A 139 3.62 11.05 -3.28
N GLU A 140 4.85 11.43 -3.64
CA GLU A 140 5.58 10.95 -4.83
C GLU A 140 6.26 9.59 -4.64
#